data_AF-F0QVL9-F1
#
_entry.id   AF-F0QVL9-F1
#
_cell.length_a   1.000
_cell.length_b   1.000
_cell.length_c   1.000
_cell.angle_alpha   90.00
_cell.angle_beta   90.00
_cell.angle_gamma   90.00
#
_symmetry.space_group_name_H-M   'P 1'
#
loop_
_entity.id
_entity.type
_entity.pdbx_description
1 polymer ?
#
loop_
_entity_poly.entity_id
_entity_poly.type
_entity_poly.pdbx_seq_one_letter_code
_entity_poly.pdbx_strand_id
1 'polypeptide(L)'
;MQPILLGVLGLEYQGFMECETNFLLSLMNSIERGVTENRKPQYPNKSWWSVLMMEPVKEEPNIDPTQSPLVKLTRASLINIPITDPTYGKYSIRMNQEVDPATEINNVISAIIAEAQTRPVIASINALDRFLHTKPQLKCEIYNQLDNALRALIMKSGITHIILFSPYGSPEGPEEGSHSDYGIYVATVTRPRHEDTVKVHEIGYLFNQAVEDVMANQEF
;
A
#
# COMPACT_ATOMS: atom_id res chain seq x y z
N MET A 1 10.41 12.24 -9.49
CA MET A 1 9.16 11.47 -9.45
C MET A 1 8.26 12.11 -8.42
N GLN A 2 6.96 12.03 -8.68
CA GLN A 2 5.91 12.50 -7.80
C GLN A 2 5.70 11.51 -6.64
N PRO A 3 5.03 11.93 -5.55
CA PRO A 3 4.80 11.08 -4.39
C PRO A 3 4.10 9.75 -4.72
N ILE A 4 4.48 8.70 -3.99
CA ILE A 4 3.95 7.34 -4.16
C ILE A 4 3.33 6.87 -2.84
N LEU A 5 2.06 6.47 -2.88
CA LEU A 5 1.39 5.70 -1.84
C LEU A 5 1.22 4.27 -2.32
N LEU A 6 1.88 3.33 -1.65
CA LEU A 6 1.85 1.91 -1.98
C LEU A 6 1.34 1.10 -0.79
N GLY A 7 0.15 0.54 -0.93
CA GLY A 7 -0.37 -0.47 -0.01
C GLY A 7 0.04 -1.87 -0.46
N VAL A 8 0.56 -2.68 0.46
CA VAL A 8 0.81 -4.11 0.23
C VAL A 8 -0.02 -4.88 1.24
N LEU A 9 -1.18 -5.39 0.81
CA LEU A 9 -2.15 -5.98 1.73
C LEU A 9 -1.60 -7.25 2.37
N GLY A 10 -1.59 -7.30 3.69
CA GLY A 10 -1.08 -8.43 4.47
C GLY A 10 0.42 -8.39 4.77
N LEU A 11 1.09 -7.26 4.51
CA LEU A 11 2.51 -7.08 4.84
C LEU A 11 2.68 -6.78 6.33
N GLU A 12 3.57 -7.50 7.00
CA GLU A 12 3.85 -7.36 8.44
C GLU A 12 5.34 -7.45 8.75
N TYR A 13 5.76 -6.85 9.87
CA TYR A 13 7.18 -6.83 10.28
C TYR A 13 7.76 -8.23 10.53
N GLN A 14 6.97 -9.15 11.10
CA GLN A 14 7.41 -10.50 11.38
C GLN A 14 7.81 -11.24 10.10
N GLY A 15 7.08 -11.04 8.99
CA GLY A 15 7.41 -11.65 7.71
C GLY A 15 8.77 -11.23 7.15
N PHE A 16 9.25 -10.03 7.48
CA PHE A 16 10.58 -9.57 7.07
C PHE A 16 11.71 -10.36 7.70
N MET A 17 11.55 -10.69 8.97
CA MET A 17 12.52 -11.46 9.74
C MET A 17 12.48 -12.94 9.33
N GLU A 18 11.29 -13.51 9.20
CA GLU A 18 11.11 -14.92 8.84
C GLU A 18 11.61 -15.24 7.43
N CYS A 19 11.43 -14.32 6.49
CA CYS A 19 11.77 -14.51 5.09
C CYS A 19 13.07 -13.84 4.65
N GLU A 20 13.84 -13.29 5.59
CA GLU A 20 15.16 -12.68 5.37
C GLU A 20 15.18 -11.57 4.30
N THR A 21 14.17 -10.70 4.30
CA THR A 21 14.03 -9.60 3.30
C THR A 21 14.97 -8.43 3.60
N ASN A 22 16.20 -8.50 3.08
CA ASN A 22 17.28 -7.56 3.42
C ASN A 22 16.98 -6.10 3.08
N PHE A 23 16.37 -5.81 1.92
CA PHE A 23 16.14 -4.43 1.51
C PHE A 23 15.05 -3.76 2.35
N LEU A 24 13.93 -4.45 2.59
CA LEU A 24 12.85 -4.00 3.46
C LEU A 24 13.36 -3.76 4.88
N LEU A 25 14.18 -4.67 5.43
CA LEU A 25 14.83 -4.48 6.72
C LEU A 25 15.72 -3.22 6.75
N SER A 26 16.51 -2.99 5.71
CA SER A 26 17.35 -1.80 5.60
C SER A 26 16.53 -0.52 5.47
N LEU A 27 15.44 -0.55 4.69
CA LEU A 27 14.55 0.59 4.47
C LEU A 27 13.93 1.06 5.79
N MET A 28 13.37 0.13 6.56
CA MET A 28 12.74 0.44 7.86
C MET A 28 13.69 0.99 8.92
N ASN A 29 14.99 0.75 8.76
CA ASN A 29 16.00 1.32 9.65
C ASN A 29 16.53 2.68 9.16
N SER A 30 16.15 3.10 7.95
CA SER A 30 16.65 4.31 7.31
C SER A 30 15.63 5.45 7.24
N ILE A 31 14.34 5.15 7.34
CA ILE A 31 13.25 6.14 7.24
C ILE A 31 12.22 5.97 8.35
N GLU A 32 11.22 6.86 8.38
CA GLU A 32 10.16 6.84 9.39
C GLU A 32 9.39 5.51 9.35
N ARG A 33 9.20 4.89 10.53
CA ARG A 33 8.50 3.62 10.66
C ARG A 33 7.43 3.67 11.73
N GLY A 34 6.39 2.86 11.56
CA GLY A 34 5.31 2.70 12.50
C GLY A 34 4.50 1.45 12.21
N VAL A 35 3.52 1.20 13.06
CA VAL A 35 2.61 0.07 12.91
C VAL A 35 1.23 0.61 12.60
N THR A 36 0.61 0.10 11.55
CA THR A 36 -0.82 0.33 11.29
C THR A 36 -1.66 -0.61 12.14
N GLU A 37 -2.77 -0.13 12.68
CA GLU A 37 -3.72 -0.96 13.41
C GLU A 37 -5.07 -0.96 12.72
N ASN A 38 -5.59 -2.16 12.43
CA ASN A 38 -6.94 -2.36 11.94
C ASN A 38 -7.50 -3.63 12.54
N ARG A 39 -8.66 -3.56 13.20
CA ARG A 39 -9.25 -4.69 13.92
C ARG A 39 -10.26 -5.41 13.07
N LYS A 40 -10.37 -6.72 13.28
CA LYS A 40 -11.31 -7.59 12.57
C LYS A 40 -12.77 -7.09 12.63
N PRO A 41 -13.56 -7.30 11.57
CA PRO A 41 -13.16 -7.93 10.30
C PRO A 41 -12.42 -6.95 9.37
N GLN A 42 -11.26 -7.35 8.82
CA GLN A 42 -10.44 -6.47 7.96
C GLN A 42 -10.55 -6.82 6.48
N TYR A 43 -11.47 -6.18 5.77
CA TYR A 43 -11.61 -6.39 4.33
C TYR A 43 -10.73 -5.44 3.49
N PRO A 44 -10.13 -5.92 2.37
CA PRO A 44 -9.33 -5.11 1.45
C PRO A 44 -10.02 -3.80 1.01
N ASN A 45 -11.24 -3.92 0.50
CA ASN A 45 -12.06 -2.82 0.00
C ASN A 45 -12.35 -1.76 1.08
N LYS A 46 -12.79 -2.16 2.27
CA LYS A 46 -13.12 -1.23 3.36
C LYS A 46 -11.90 -0.49 3.87
N SER A 47 -10.77 -1.18 3.93
CA SER A 47 -9.50 -0.60 4.33
C SER A 47 -9.05 0.46 3.33
N TRP A 48 -9.08 0.14 2.03
CA TRP A 48 -8.74 1.11 0.98
C TRP A 48 -9.73 2.26 0.86
N TRP A 49 -11.03 2.02 1.01
CA TRP A 49 -12.01 3.10 1.08
C TRP A 49 -11.73 4.05 2.24
N SER A 50 -11.31 3.54 3.40
CA SER A 50 -10.92 4.40 4.53
C SER A 50 -9.72 5.28 4.19
N VAL A 51 -8.75 4.77 3.43
CA VAL A 51 -7.61 5.57 2.93
C VAL A 51 -8.09 6.65 1.94
N LEU A 52 -8.89 6.27 0.95
CA LEU A 52 -9.33 7.17 -0.14
C LEU A 52 -10.29 8.28 0.35
N MET A 53 -11.15 7.95 1.32
CA MET A 53 -12.05 8.90 1.96
C MET A 53 -11.35 9.74 3.03
N MET A 54 -10.18 9.31 3.48
CA MET A 54 -9.45 9.87 4.63
C MET A 54 -10.29 9.89 5.91
N GLU A 55 -11.27 9.00 6.04
CA GLU A 55 -12.09 8.84 7.23
C GLU A 55 -12.39 7.36 7.48
N PRO A 56 -12.75 6.97 8.72
CA PRO A 56 -13.16 5.60 8.98
C PRO A 56 -14.42 5.23 8.19
N VAL A 57 -14.34 4.20 7.34
CA VAL A 57 -15.46 3.72 6.53
C VAL A 57 -16.04 2.44 7.11
N LYS A 58 -17.35 2.44 7.40
CA LYS A 58 -18.09 1.25 7.85
C LYS A 58 -18.75 0.49 6.69
N GLU A 59 -19.26 1.25 5.72
CA GLU A 59 -19.96 0.78 4.53
C GLU A 59 -19.34 1.42 3.29
N GLU A 60 -19.29 0.68 2.20
CA GLU A 60 -18.69 1.17 0.96
C GLU A 60 -19.42 2.44 0.46
N PRO A 61 -18.68 3.53 0.18
CA PRO A 61 -19.28 4.73 -0.37
C PRO A 61 -19.87 4.47 -1.76
N ASN A 62 -21.09 4.95 -2.01
CA ASN A 62 -21.70 4.93 -3.34
C ASN A 62 -21.20 6.10 -4.20
N ILE A 63 -19.90 6.13 -4.51
CA ILE A 63 -19.26 7.15 -5.35
C ILE A 63 -18.31 6.50 -6.36
N ASP A 64 -18.07 7.18 -7.48
CA ASP A 64 -16.96 6.82 -8.36
C ASP A 64 -15.63 7.04 -7.60
N PRO A 65 -14.69 6.06 -7.59
CA PRO A 65 -13.41 6.20 -6.89
C PRO A 65 -12.58 7.45 -7.27
N THR A 66 -12.72 7.96 -8.49
CA THR A 66 -12.08 9.22 -8.92
C THR A 66 -12.61 10.45 -8.19
N GLN A 67 -13.80 10.34 -7.59
CA GLN A 67 -14.44 11.40 -6.82
C GLN A 67 -14.12 11.30 -5.32
N SER A 68 -13.35 10.30 -4.89
CA SER A 68 -12.90 10.22 -3.50
C SER A 68 -12.06 11.45 -3.11
N PRO A 69 -12.20 11.95 -1.87
CA PRO A 69 -11.47 13.12 -1.36
C PRO A 69 -9.98 13.10 -1.69
N LEU A 70 -9.29 12.00 -1.37
CA LEU A 70 -7.85 11.89 -1.59
C LEU A 70 -7.48 12.02 -3.07
N VAL A 71 -8.23 11.37 -3.97
CA VAL A 71 -7.96 11.40 -5.41
C VAL A 71 -8.24 12.78 -6.00
N LYS A 72 -9.29 13.47 -5.55
CA LYS A 72 -9.60 14.83 -6.01
C LYS A 72 -8.53 15.84 -5.63
N LEU A 73 -8.02 15.74 -4.40
CA LEU A 73 -6.99 16.65 -3.89
C LEU A 73 -5.64 16.41 -4.57
N THR A 74 -5.22 15.14 -4.66
CA THR A 74 -3.89 14.78 -5.16
C THR A 74 -3.82 14.63 -6.68
N ARG A 75 -4.97 14.44 -7.35
CA ARG A 75 -5.09 14.04 -8.77
C ARG A 75 -4.27 12.80 -9.11
N ALA A 76 -4.08 11.92 -8.13
CA ALA A 76 -3.22 10.75 -8.26
C ALA A 76 -3.75 9.74 -9.29
N SER A 77 -2.83 9.05 -9.96
CA SER A 77 -3.16 7.83 -10.72
C SER A 77 -3.43 6.69 -9.74
N LEU A 78 -4.57 6.03 -9.90
CA LEU A 78 -4.92 4.80 -9.18
C LEU A 78 -4.39 3.57 -9.93
N ILE A 79 -3.81 2.61 -9.20
CA ILE A 79 -3.24 1.38 -9.75
C ILE A 79 -3.65 0.18 -8.88
N ASN A 80 -4.35 -0.79 -9.48
CA ASN A 80 -4.69 -2.07 -8.85
C ASN A 80 -5.41 -1.97 -7.47
N ILE A 81 -6.25 -0.96 -7.26
CA ILE A 81 -6.88 -0.71 -5.96
C ILE A 81 -8.06 -1.67 -5.72
N PRO A 82 -8.09 -2.48 -4.64
CA PRO A 82 -9.06 -3.56 -4.44
C PRO A 82 -10.39 -3.07 -3.82
N ILE A 83 -11.02 -2.08 -4.45
CA ILE A 83 -12.34 -1.53 -4.07
C ILE A 83 -13.46 -1.96 -5.03
N THR A 84 -13.10 -2.62 -6.12
CA THR A 84 -14.01 -3.25 -7.11
C THR A 84 -13.41 -4.60 -7.52
N ASP A 85 -14.19 -5.46 -8.19
CA ASP A 85 -13.68 -6.66 -8.86
C ASP A 85 -14.08 -6.65 -10.34
N PRO A 86 -13.12 -6.57 -11.29
CA PRO A 86 -11.67 -6.40 -11.11
C PRO A 86 -11.26 -5.14 -10.33
N THR A 87 -10.02 -5.11 -9.82
CA THR A 87 -9.46 -3.98 -9.07
C THR A 87 -9.50 -2.67 -9.87
N TYR A 88 -9.64 -1.55 -9.19
CA TYR A 88 -9.82 -0.25 -9.82
C TYR A 88 -8.48 0.38 -10.24
N GLY A 89 -8.48 1.05 -11.39
CA GLY A 89 -7.36 1.87 -11.88
C GLY A 89 -6.55 1.22 -12.99
N LYS A 90 -5.33 1.73 -13.21
CA LYS A 90 -4.39 1.17 -14.18
C LYS A 90 -3.86 -0.17 -13.68
N TYR A 91 -3.64 -1.12 -14.58
CA TYR A 91 -3.34 -2.52 -14.27
C TYR A 91 -4.39 -3.11 -13.28
N SER A 92 -5.43 -3.67 -13.86
CA SER A 92 -6.59 -4.20 -13.13
C SER A 92 -6.59 -5.71 -13.22
N ILE A 93 -6.76 -6.38 -12.07
CA ILE A 93 -6.82 -7.84 -11.96
C ILE A 93 -8.01 -8.25 -11.10
N ARG A 94 -8.44 -9.50 -11.19
CA ARG A 94 -9.43 -10.03 -10.25
C ARG A 94 -8.80 -10.32 -8.89
N MET A 95 -9.58 -10.21 -7.83
CA MET A 95 -9.17 -10.58 -6.46
C MET A 95 -9.17 -12.11 -6.21
N ASN A 96 -8.89 -12.89 -7.25
CA ASN A 96 -8.76 -14.35 -7.21
C ASN A 96 -7.30 -14.77 -7.50
N GLN A 97 -7.03 -16.07 -7.71
CA GLN A 97 -5.66 -16.57 -7.95
C GLN A 97 -5.30 -16.75 -9.44
N GLU A 98 -6.03 -16.12 -10.38
CA GLU A 98 -5.75 -16.23 -11.82
C GLU A 98 -4.41 -15.59 -12.21
N VAL A 99 -4.04 -14.48 -11.55
CA VAL A 99 -2.77 -13.78 -11.76
C VAL A 99 -1.80 -14.19 -10.66
N ASP A 100 -0.65 -14.75 -11.03
CA ASP A 100 0.39 -15.16 -10.07
C ASP A 100 1.03 -13.94 -9.36
N PRO A 101 1.62 -14.14 -8.16
CA PRO A 101 2.21 -13.04 -7.37
C PRO A 101 3.27 -12.24 -8.11
N ALA A 102 4.16 -12.91 -8.84
CA ALA A 102 5.27 -12.23 -9.53
C ALA A 102 4.75 -11.33 -10.66
N THR A 103 3.76 -11.81 -11.42
CA THR A 103 3.10 -11.02 -12.46
C THR A 103 2.39 -9.79 -11.89
N GLU A 104 1.67 -9.92 -10.76
CA GLU A 104 1.06 -8.77 -10.10
C GLU A 104 2.12 -7.75 -9.66
N ILE A 105 3.10 -8.19 -8.86
CA ILE A 105 4.14 -7.32 -8.28
C ILE A 105 4.88 -6.55 -9.38
N ASN A 106 5.35 -7.25 -10.41
CA ASN A 106 6.15 -6.63 -11.48
C ASN A 106 5.35 -5.61 -12.29
N ASN A 107 4.09 -5.91 -12.61
CA ASN A 107 3.25 -5.02 -13.40
C ASN A 107 2.77 -3.81 -12.60
N VAL A 108 2.44 -3.97 -11.31
CA VAL A 108 2.13 -2.84 -10.42
C VAL A 108 3.34 -1.91 -10.31
N ILE A 109 4.53 -2.44 -10.02
CA ILE A 109 5.74 -1.62 -9.91
C ILE A 109 6.08 -0.92 -11.23
N SER A 110 5.92 -1.60 -12.37
CA SER A 110 6.13 -1.00 -13.69
C SER A 110 5.14 0.14 -13.96
N ALA A 111 3.86 -0.05 -13.60
CA ALA A 111 2.85 0.99 -13.72
C ALA A 111 3.13 2.18 -12.80
N ILE A 112 3.56 1.95 -11.55
CA ILE A 112 3.98 3.01 -10.62
C ILE A 112 5.12 3.84 -11.23
N ILE A 113 6.16 3.19 -11.73
CA ILE A 113 7.33 3.86 -12.33
C ILE A 113 6.92 4.73 -13.53
N ALA A 114 6.00 4.27 -14.37
CA ALA A 114 5.52 5.02 -15.53
C ALA A 114 4.70 6.25 -15.10
N GLU A 115 3.77 6.08 -14.15
CA GLU A 115 2.86 7.15 -13.74
C GLU A 115 3.52 8.22 -12.86
N ALA A 116 4.39 7.79 -11.94
CA ALA A 116 5.07 8.67 -10.98
C ALA A 116 6.03 9.66 -11.64
N GLN A 117 6.28 9.56 -12.95
CA GLN A 117 7.01 10.59 -13.69
C GLN A 117 6.20 11.89 -13.84
N THR A 118 4.86 11.79 -13.88
CA THR A 118 4.00 12.94 -14.25
C THR A 118 3.00 13.35 -13.18
N ARG A 119 2.56 12.43 -12.33
CA ARG A 119 1.58 12.72 -11.27
C ARG A 119 1.76 11.81 -10.06
N PRO A 120 1.23 12.17 -8.88
CA PRO A 120 1.23 11.29 -7.72
C PRO A 120 0.57 9.94 -8.02
N VAL A 121 0.95 8.89 -7.28
CA VAL A 121 0.46 7.53 -7.50
C VAL A 121 -0.10 6.95 -6.21
N ILE A 122 -1.27 6.32 -6.30
CA ILE A 122 -1.84 5.47 -5.26
C ILE A 122 -1.97 4.08 -5.86
N ALA A 123 -1.31 3.09 -5.26
CA ALA A 123 -1.22 1.74 -5.79
C ALA A 123 -1.40 0.68 -4.71
N SER A 124 -1.92 -0.49 -5.10
CA SER A 124 -1.98 -1.67 -4.24
C SER A 124 -1.26 -2.87 -4.84
N ILE A 125 -0.61 -3.66 -4.00
CA ILE A 125 -0.23 -5.04 -4.28
C ILE A 125 -1.05 -5.92 -3.34
N ASN A 126 -1.80 -6.84 -3.91
CA ASN A 126 -2.78 -7.67 -3.21
C ASN A 126 -2.31 -9.13 -3.09
N ALA A 127 -1.10 -9.47 -3.56
CA ALA A 127 -0.62 -10.84 -3.70
C ALA A 127 -0.60 -11.63 -2.38
N LEU A 128 -0.14 -11.03 -1.27
CA LEU A 128 -0.09 -11.70 0.02
C LEU A 128 -1.51 -12.04 0.51
N ASP A 129 -2.44 -11.08 0.46
CA ASP A 129 -3.85 -11.24 0.78
C ASP A 129 -4.50 -12.35 -0.08
N ARG A 130 -4.39 -12.28 -1.42
CA ARG A 130 -4.98 -13.25 -2.36
C ARG A 130 -4.48 -14.70 -2.19
N PHE A 131 -3.23 -14.88 -1.79
CA PHE A 131 -2.59 -16.21 -1.78
C PHE A 131 -2.47 -16.82 -0.39
N LEU A 132 -2.11 -16.05 0.65
CA LEU A 132 -1.69 -16.64 1.92
C LEU A 132 -2.85 -17.18 2.77
N HIS A 133 -4.10 -16.78 2.51
CA HIS A 133 -5.28 -17.44 3.09
C HIS A 133 -5.34 -18.95 2.81
N THR A 134 -4.86 -19.40 1.64
CA THR A 134 -4.96 -20.80 1.20
C THR A 134 -3.62 -21.46 0.88
N LYS A 135 -2.57 -20.68 0.70
CA LYS A 135 -1.22 -21.13 0.33
C LYS A 135 -0.15 -20.46 1.22
N PRO A 136 -0.18 -20.65 2.55
CA PRO A 136 0.76 -20.00 3.48
C PRO A 136 2.22 -20.33 3.20
N GLN A 137 2.52 -21.47 2.58
CA GLN A 137 3.87 -21.87 2.16
C GLN A 137 4.51 -20.92 1.13
N LEU A 138 3.71 -20.09 0.44
CA LEU A 138 4.22 -19.10 -0.52
C LEU A 138 4.73 -17.82 0.15
N LYS A 139 4.59 -17.65 1.48
CA LYS A 139 4.93 -16.41 2.19
C LYS A 139 6.31 -15.89 1.80
N CYS A 140 7.36 -16.68 1.98
CA CYS A 140 8.71 -16.18 1.71
C CYS A 140 9.05 -16.01 0.24
N GLU A 141 8.39 -16.73 -0.66
CA GLU A 141 8.53 -16.48 -2.09
C GLU A 141 7.98 -15.07 -2.44
N ILE A 142 6.77 -14.76 -1.98
CA ILE A 142 6.11 -13.47 -2.26
C ILE A 142 6.86 -12.32 -1.57
N TYR A 143 7.30 -12.49 -0.32
CA TYR A 143 8.10 -11.49 0.40
C TYR A 143 9.42 -11.19 -0.33
N ASN A 144 10.12 -12.20 -0.86
CA ASN A 144 11.35 -11.98 -1.63
C ASN A 144 11.10 -11.30 -2.98
N GLN A 145 9.98 -11.61 -3.65
CA GLN A 145 9.58 -10.88 -4.86
C GLN A 145 9.29 -9.40 -4.56
N LEU A 146 8.58 -9.13 -3.47
CA LEU A 146 8.34 -7.76 -2.98
C LEU A 146 9.63 -7.03 -2.66
N ASP A 147 10.55 -7.65 -1.91
CA ASP A 147 11.83 -7.05 -1.50
C ASP A 147 12.65 -6.59 -2.71
N ASN A 148 12.79 -7.47 -3.71
CA ASN A 148 13.51 -7.16 -4.94
C ASN A 148 12.83 -6.06 -5.77
N ALA A 149 11.50 -6.12 -5.90
CA ALA A 149 10.75 -5.16 -6.70
C ALA A 149 10.73 -3.76 -6.03
N LEU A 150 10.61 -3.70 -4.71
CA LEU A 150 10.70 -2.45 -3.94
C LEU A 150 12.11 -1.88 -3.96
N ARG A 151 13.14 -2.72 -3.91
CA ARG A 151 14.52 -2.27 -4.12
C ARG A 151 14.68 -1.59 -5.48
N ALA A 152 14.16 -2.20 -6.54
CA ALA A 152 14.21 -1.64 -7.88
C ALA A 152 13.43 -0.32 -8.00
N LEU A 153 12.27 -0.21 -7.33
CA LEU A 153 11.48 1.02 -7.28
C LEU A 153 12.24 2.14 -6.56
N ILE A 154 12.69 1.89 -5.32
CA ILE A 154 13.26 2.91 -4.43
C ILE A 154 14.67 3.35 -4.87
N MET A 155 15.47 2.43 -5.41
CA MET A 155 16.81 2.74 -5.91
C MET A 155 16.81 3.56 -7.20
N LYS A 156 15.66 3.69 -7.90
CA LYS A 156 15.56 4.65 -9.00
C LYS A 156 15.63 6.06 -8.43
N SER A 157 16.75 6.74 -8.72
CA SER A 157 17.00 8.11 -8.32
C SER A 157 15.86 9.03 -8.78
N GLY A 158 15.12 9.58 -7.82
CA GLY A 158 14.10 10.60 -8.08
C GLY A 158 12.80 10.45 -7.31
N ILE A 159 12.60 9.44 -6.47
CA ILE A 159 11.45 9.39 -5.56
C ILE A 159 11.64 10.45 -4.47
N THR A 160 10.75 11.44 -4.41
CA THR A 160 10.77 12.49 -3.39
C THR A 160 10.07 12.02 -2.12
N HIS A 161 8.87 11.45 -2.27
CA HIS A 161 8.11 10.88 -1.17
C HIS A 161 7.58 9.49 -1.50
N ILE A 162 7.67 8.61 -0.52
CA ILE A 162 7.04 7.29 -0.55
C ILE A 162 6.40 7.00 0.80
N ILE A 163 5.20 6.43 0.76
CA ILE A 163 4.53 5.79 1.89
C ILE A 163 4.27 4.34 1.47
N LEU A 164 4.96 3.41 2.11
CA LEU A 164 4.69 1.98 2.04
C LEU A 164 3.89 1.59 3.28
N PHE A 165 2.72 0.99 3.09
CA PHE A 165 1.90 0.56 4.21
C PHE A 165 1.22 -0.79 3.95
N SER A 166 0.73 -1.40 5.03
CA SER A 166 -0.32 -2.41 4.95
C SER A 166 -1.40 -2.04 5.95
N PRO A 167 -2.70 -2.11 5.64
CA PRO A 167 -3.74 -1.81 6.62
C PRO A 167 -3.82 -2.84 7.76
N TYR A 168 -3.30 -4.05 7.57
CA TYR A 168 -3.32 -5.17 8.52
C TYR A 168 -2.16 -6.15 8.21
N GLY A 169 -1.90 -7.11 9.10
CA GLY A 169 -0.81 -8.09 8.93
C GLY A 169 -1.20 -9.32 8.11
N SER A 170 -0.41 -10.39 8.19
CA SER A 170 -0.62 -11.59 7.37
C SER A 170 -2.00 -12.23 7.63
N PRO A 171 -2.58 -12.93 6.64
CA PRO A 171 -3.74 -13.79 6.85
C PRO A 171 -3.53 -14.83 7.97
N GLU A 172 -4.53 -14.98 8.84
CA GLU A 172 -4.48 -15.91 9.99
C GLU A 172 -5.34 -17.18 9.80
N GLY A 173 -6.08 -17.26 8.70
CA GLY A 173 -6.95 -18.39 8.38
C GLY A 173 -7.48 -18.30 6.95
N PRO A 174 -8.34 -19.23 6.52
CA PRO A 174 -8.89 -19.24 5.16
C PRO A 174 -10.02 -18.21 4.94
N GLU A 175 -10.53 -17.62 6.02
CA GLU A 175 -11.65 -16.67 5.98
C GLU A 175 -11.16 -15.29 5.55
N GLU A 176 -11.84 -14.72 4.55
CA GLU A 176 -11.66 -13.31 4.20
C GLU A 176 -11.95 -12.43 5.42
N GLY A 177 -11.12 -11.41 5.61
CA GLY A 177 -11.27 -10.50 6.74
C GLY A 177 -10.60 -10.96 8.03
N SER A 178 -9.94 -12.13 8.03
CA SER A 178 -9.17 -12.64 9.17
C SER A 178 -7.67 -12.47 8.95
N HIS A 179 -7.15 -11.32 9.39
CA HIS A 179 -5.72 -10.97 9.36
C HIS A 179 -5.21 -10.63 10.76
N SER A 180 -3.90 -10.66 10.94
CA SER A 180 -3.25 -10.03 12.10
C SER A 180 -3.65 -8.55 12.16
N ASP A 181 -3.91 -8.04 13.37
CA ASP A 181 -4.39 -6.67 13.58
C ASP A 181 -3.38 -5.59 13.16
N TYR A 182 -2.11 -5.97 12.97
CA TYR A 182 -1.00 -5.05 12.80
C TYR A 182 -0.29 -5.23 11.46
N GLY A 183 -0.35 -4.20 10.62
CA GLY A 183 0.44 -4.10 9.40
C GLY A 183 1.70 -3.26 9.60
N ILE A 184 2.22 -2.69 8.52
CA ILE A 184 3.38 -1.80 8.57
C ILE A 184 3.02 -0.38 8.12
N TYR A 185 3.85 0.57 8.54
CA TYR A 185 3.97 1.89 7.96
C TYR A 185 5.46 2.24 7.84
N VAL A 186 5.90 2.57 6.62
CA VAL A 186 7.28 2.93 6.31
C VAL A 186 7.23 4.09 5.32
N ALA A 187 7.67 5.28 5.73
CA ALA A 187 7.51 6.49 4.91
C ALA A 187 8.68 7.46 5.00
N THR A 188 8.79 8.34 4.01
CA THR A 188 9.66 9.52 4.08
C THR A 188 8.97 10.71 4.75
N VAL A 189 7.67 10.60 5.04
CA VAL A 189 6.85 11.64 5.68
C VAL A 189 6.90 11.44 7.18
N THR A 190 7.19 12.52 7.92
CA THR A 190 7.23 12.51 9.39
C THR A 190 5.81 12.57 9.96
N ARG A 191 5.56 11.80 11.02
CA ARG A 191 4.26 11.75 11.69
C ARG A 191 4.31 12.58 12.99
N PRO A 192 3.30 13.40 13.30
CA PRO A 192 3.31 14.19 14.55
C PRO A 192 3.20 13.34 15.83
N ARG A 193 2.80 12.06 15.74
CA ARG A 193 2.66 11.12 16.88
C ARG A 193 3.34 9.78 16.58
N HIS A 194 4.66 9.74 16.70
CA HIS A 194 5.46 8.57 16.35
C HIS A 194 5.18 7.33 17.22
N GLU A 195 4.78 7.53 18.47
CA GLU A 195 4.52 6.46 19.45
C GLU A 195 3.17 5.76 19.25
N ASP A 196 2.23 6.40 18.53
CA ASP A 196 0.89 5.85 18.28
C ASP A 196 0.88 4.93 17.04
N THR A 197 -0.05 3.98 17.03
CA THR A 197 -0.40 3.22 15.82
C THR A 197 -1.02 4.15 14.78
N VAL A 198 -0.65 3.96 13.50
CA VAL A 198 -1.24 4.70 12.38
C VAL A 198 -2.62 4.12 12.08
N LYS A 199 -3.65 4.95 12.15
CA LYS A 199 -4.99 4.51 11.72
C LYS A 199 -5.05 4.49 10.20
N VAL A 200 -5.77 3.51 9.64
CA VAL A 200 -5.83 3.31 8.18
C VAL A 200 -6.23 4.58 7.42
N HIS A 201 -7.19 5.35 7.93
CA HIS A 201 -7.62 6.59 7.28
C HIS A 201 -6.58 7.73 7.36
N GLU A 202 -5.70 7.73 8.37
CA GLU A 202 -4.63 8.73 8.51
C GLU A 202 -3.58 8.65 7.39
N ILE A 203 -3.44 7.46 6.78
CA ILE A 203 -2.53 7.22 5.66
C ILE A 203 -2.87 8.12 4.47
N GLY A 204 -4.17 8.33 4.21
CA GLY A 204 -4.63 9.22 3.15
C GLY A 204 -4.24 10.68 3.41
N TYR A 205 -4.42 11.16 4.65
CA TYR A 205 -3.99 12.51 5.03
C TYR A 205 -2.48 12.71 4.89
N LEU A 206 -1.68 11.74 5.35
CA LEU A 206 -0.22 11.80 5.25
C LEU A 206 0.25 11.82 3.80
N PHE A 207 -0.43 11.09 2.91
CA PHE A 207 -0.13 11.15 1.49
C PHE A 207 -0.52 12.49 0.85
N ASN A 208 -1.68 13.05 1.19
CA ASN A 208 -2.08 14.37 0.71
C ASN A 208 -1.05 15.43 1.11
N GLN A 209 -0.59 15.42 2.36
CA GLN A 209 0.45 16.31 2.84
C GLN A 209 1.75 16.18 2.02
N ALA A 210 2.18 14.95 1.73
CA ALA A 210 3.38 14.72 0.90
C ALA A 210 3.24 15.29 -0.52
N VAL A 211 2.03 15.30 -1.07
CA VAL A 211 1.73 15.91 -2.38
C VAL A 211 1.76 17.43 -2.29
N GLU A 212 1.16 18.02 -1.26
CA GLU A 212 1.20 19.46 -1.01
C GLU A 212 2.63 19.97 -0.82
N ASP A 213 3.47 19.25 -0.07
CA ASP A 213 4.88 19.60 0.16
C ASP A 213 5.67 19.65 -1.16
N VAL A 214 5.43 18.70 -2.08
CA VAL A 214 6.08 18.72 -3.41
C VAL A 214 5.58 19.89 -4.25
N MET A 215 4.28 20.17 -4.22
CA MET A 215 3.70 21.28 -4.98
C MET A 215 4.21 22.64 -4.49
N ALA A 216 4.26 22.85 -3.17
CA ALA A 216 4.78 24.09 -2.58
C ALA A 216 6.26 24.34 -2.93
N ASN A 217 7.07 23.27 -3.00
CA ASN A 217 8.49 23.37 -3.37
C ASN A 217 8.73 23.57 -4.88
N GLN A 218 7.71 23.48 -5.72
CA GLN A 218 7.80 23.74 -7.17
C GLN A 218 7.43 25.18 -7.55
N GLU A 219 6.89 25.96 -6.62
CA GLU A 219 6.47 27.37 -6.84
C GLU A 219 7.58 28.40 -6.52
N PHE A 220 8.77 27.93 -6.12
CA PHE A 220 9.98 28.74 -5.86
C PHE A 220 11.10 28.41 -6.84
#